data_AF-A0A9Q0QHW4-F1
#
_entry.id   AF-A0A9Q0QHW4-F1
#
_cell.length_a   1.000
_cell.length_b   1.000
_cell.length_c   1.000
_cell.angle_alpha   90.00
_cell.angle_beta   90.00
_cell.angle_gamma   90.00
#
_symmetry.space_group_name_H-M   'P 1'
#
loop_
_entity.id
_entity.type
_entity.pdbx_description
1 polymer ?
#
loop_
_entity_poly.entity_id
_entity_poly.type
_entity_poly.pdbx_seq_one_letter_code
_entity_poly.pdbx_strand_id
1 'polypeptide(L)'
;MGQENPKQDQIFQESSPPKRSLRQAIEVISSLISYSLPIKVFAVKWQLIRNKLEELNSSLIAIEDCDSCQNPIVSGMMSAVLASARDCYDLARRCVDLSYSGKLLMQSDLDAMVAKPGVNACKDDVRFYVRDLLTRIKIGDLEMKRHALVNLYDVVVEDEKYVKIIVEVDDIVNILVSLLDSMEMELQQDAVKVVAVISGFDSYRSILIGAGIIGPLIRVLESGSEISKEGAARSLQKLTKNSDNAWSVSAYGGVTALLKICASVDSTAELISPACGILRNLAGVDEIKRFMIEEGAVSTFIKLARSKDEGVQISSIEFLQNIASGDESVRQLVVKEGGIRALVRVFDPKIARSSKSREMALRAIENLCFSSASSISVLMSYGFMDQLLFFLRNGDVSAQELALKSAFRLSGTSEETKKAMGDAGFMSEFVKFLDAKSFEVREMAAVALTSLVSVPKNRKKFVQDDRNVGFLLQLLDQEETNSAKCVQATSLLQMTTTSLHES
;
A
#
# COMPACT_ATOMS: atom_id res chain seq x y z
N MET A 1 23.68 32.07 36.07
CA MET A 1 23.16 33.30 35.40
C MET A 1 23.51 33.21 33.94
N GLY A 2 22.52 33.40 33.06
CA GLY A 2 22.67 33.56 31.60
C GLY A 2 22.58 32.24 30.83
N GLN A 3 21.39 31.63 30.74
CA GLN A 3 20.41 31.76 29.66
C GLN A 3 20.76 30.93 28.40
N GLU A 4 20.28 29.68 28.40
CA GLU A 4 19.98 28.90 27.20
C GLU A 4 18.89 29.62 26.39
N ASN A 5 19.03 29.64 25.06
CA ASN A 5 18.12 30.30 24.14
C ASN A 5 17.26 29.21 23.46
N PRO A 6 16.00 28.99 23.87
CA PRO A 6 15.18 27.90 23.36
C PRO A 6 14.29 28.42 22.22
N LYS A 7 14.80 28.46 20.99
CA LYS A 7 13.97 28.83 19.82
C LYS A 7 14.22 28.06 18.52
N GLN A 8 15.02 27.00 18.50
CA GLN A 8 15.38 26.31 17.24
C GLN A 8 14.57 25.05 16.90
N ASP A 9 13.76 24.49 17.82
CA ASP A 9 13.13 23.18 17.60
C ASP A 9 11.61 23.18 17.31
N GLN A 10 11.03 24.27 16.80
CA GLN A 10 9.58 24.34 16.51
C GLN A 10 9.19 24.84 15.11
N ILE A 11 9.93 24.45 14.06
CA ILE A 11 9.59 24.84 12.67
C ILE A 11 9.03 23.70 11.82
N PHE A 12 9.06 22.45 12.28
CA PHE A 12 8.70 21.30 11.44
C PHE A 12 7.57 20.47 12.01
N GLN A 13 6.34 20.95 11.88
CA GLN A 13 5.14 20.12 11.69
C GLN A 13 3.92 21.00 11.45
N GLU A 14 3.47 21.06 10.20
CA GLU A 14 2.07 21.17 9.73
C GLU A 14 2.07 21.55 8.25
N SER A 15 1.22 20.91 7.44
CA SER A 15 1.01 21.24 6.04
C SER A 15 0.47 22.68 5.93
N SER A 16 1.37 23.63 5.75
CA SER A 16 1.07 25.05 5.77
C SER A 16 0.69 25.54 4.36
N PRO A 17 -0.16 26.60 4.25
CA PRO A 17 -0.59 27.13 2.97
C PRO A 17 0.61 27.59 2.11
N PRO A 18 0.53 27.50 0.77
CA PRO A 18 1.67 27.68 -0.15
C PRO A 18 2.42 29.02 -0.02
N LYS A 19 1.74 30.09 0.44
CA LYS A 19 2.39 31.39 0.76
C LYS A 19 3.34 31.32 1.97
N ARG A 20 3.08 30.46 2.97
CA ARG A 20 3.97 30.29 4.14
C ARG A 20 5.24 29.50 3.78
N SER A 21 5.13 28.46 2.94
CA SER A 21 6.29 27.69 2.48
C SER A 21 7.24 28.53 1.62
N LEU A 22 6.71 29.47 0.82
CA LEU A 22 7.54 30.37 0.00
C LEU A 22 8.38 31.32 0.86
N ARG A 23 7.75 31.98 1.85
CA ARG A 23 8.47 32.84 2.81
C ARG A 23 9.53 32.10 3.59
N GLN A 24 9.20 30.89 4.04
CA GLN A 24 10.16 30.03 4.73
C GLN A 24 11.37 29.69 3.84
N ALA A 25 11.16 29.41 2.55
CA ALA A 25 12.25 29.15 1.62
C ALA A 25 13.15 30.38 1.41
N ILE A 26 12.57 31.57 1.25
CA ILE A 26 13.32 32.84 1.10
C ILE A 26 14.16 33.13 2.35
N GLU A 27 13.60 32.96 3.55
CA GLU A 27 14.32 33.17 4.81
C GLU A 27 15.49 32.19 4.98
N VAL A 28 15.27 30.91 4.68
CA VAL A 28 16.31 29.87 4.77
C VAL A 28 17.45 30.15 3.79
N ILE A 29 17.14 30.49 2.53
CA ILE A 29 18.17 30.79 1.52
C ILE A 29 18.94 32.06 1.87
N SER A 30 18.25 33.13 2.29
CA SER A 30 18.90 34.38 2.69
C SER A 30 19.84 34.19 3.89
N SER A 31 19.42 33.35 4.85
CA SER A 31 20.26 32.97 6.00
C SER A 31 21.46 32.15 5.58
N LEU A 32 21.28 31.20 4.65
CA LEU A 32 22.34 30.36 4.12
C LEU A 32 23.39 31.16 3.31
N ILE A 33 22.95 32.11 2.47
CA ILE A 33 23.85 33.02 1.74
C ILE A 33 24.75 33.73 2.76
N SER A 34 24.15 34.33 3.78
CA SER A 34 24.86 35.03 4.86
C SER A 34 25.83 34.12 5.62
N TYR A 35 25.39 32.90 5.93
CA TYR A 35 26.20 31.90 6.65
C TYR A 35 27.39 31.37 5.82
N SER A 36 27.29 31.38 4.49
CA SER A 36 28.35 30.91 3.59
C SER A 36 29.46 31.95 3.32
N LEU A 37 29.23 33.24 3.58
CA LEU A 37 30.19 34.33 3.38
C LEU A 37 31.55 34.15 4.09
N PRO A 38 31.61 33.71 5.37
CA PRO A 38 32.89 33.54 6.07
C PRO A 38 33.73 32.34 5.61
N ILE A 39 33.21 31.47 4.73
CA ILE A 39 33.91 30.25 4.30
C ILE A 39 35.08 30.62 3.37
N LYS A 40 36.31 30.38 3.85
CA LYS A 40 37.55 30.63 3.09
C LYS A 40 38.08 29.41 2.34
N VAL A 41 37.67 28.20 2.71
CA VAL A 41 38.08 26.97 2.04
C VAL A 41 37.21 26.76 0.79
N PHE A 42 37.80 26.30 -0.32
CA PHE A 42 37.09 26.11 -1.60
C PHE A 42 36.39 27.38 -2.12
N ALA A 43 37.00 28.55 -1.92
CA ALA A 43 36.41 29.86 -2.15
C ALA A 43 35.75 30.03 -3.54
N VAL A 44 36.39 29.52 -4.61
CA VAL A 44 35.85 29.58 -5.98
C VAL A 44 34.52 28.82 -6.10
N LYS A 45 34.40 27.66 -5.46
CA LYS A 45 33.19 26.83 -5.52
C LYS A 45 32.07 27.43 -4.68
N TRP A 46 32.40 27.88 -3.48
CA TRP A 46 31.44 28.60 -2.63
C TRP A 46 30.96 29.89 -3.29
N GLN A 47 31.78 30.53 -4.12
CA GLN A 47 31.32 31.66 -4.93
C GLN A 47 30.29 31.22 -5.99
N LEU A 48 30.53 30.11 -6.70
CA LEU A 48 29.54 29.58 -7.66
C LEU A 48 28.23 29.18 -6.98
N ILE A 49 28.32 28.56 -5.80
CA ILE A 49 27.15 28.18 -4.98
C ILE A 49 26.39 29.41 -4.53
N ARG A 50 27.08 30.44 -4.01
CA ARG A 50 26.46 31.71 -3.63
C ARG A 50 25.74 32.38 -4.80
N ASN A 51 26.37 32.44 -5.97
CA ASN A 51 25.74 33.01 -7.15
C ASN A 51 24.43 32.27 -7.51
N LYS A 52 24.41 30.93 -7.43
CA LYS A 52 23.19 30.12 -7.64
C LYS A 52 22.12 30.36 -6.57
N LEU A 53 22.53 30.46 -5.29
CA LEU A 53 21.60 30.75 -4.19
C LEU A 53 21.01 32.16 -4.30
N GLU A 54 21.80 33.15 -4.72
CA GLU A 54 21.36 34.52 -4.96
C GLU A 54 20.36 34.58 -6.12
N GLU A 55 20.64 33.90 -7.23
CA GLU A 55 19.74 33.79 -8.39
C GLU A 55 18.41 33.12 -8.00
N LEU A 56 18.48 32.04 -7.21
CA LEU A 56 17.30 31.36 -6.68
C LEU A 56 16.51 32.27 -5.73
N ASN A 57 17.18 33.00 -4.83
CA ASN A 57 16.54 33.91 -3.88
C ASN A 57 15.81 35.04 -4.62
N SER A 58 16.46 35.65 -5.61
CA SER A 58 15.83 36.68 -6.45
C SER A 58 14.61 36.15 -7.20
N SER A 59 14.69 34.91 -7.71
CA SER A 59 13.57 34.25 -8.40
C SER A 59 12.39 33.99 -7.47
N LEU A 60 12.64 33.59 -6.22
CA LEU A 60 11.59 33.32 -5.24
C LEU A 60 10.91 34.60 -4.73
N ILE A 61 11.69 35.67 -4.52
CA ILE A 61 11.15 36.99 -4.14
C ILE A 61 10.24 37.52 -5.26
N ALA A 62 10.66 37.39 -6.53
CA ALA A 62 9.84 37.79 -7.66
C ALA A 62 8.51 37.01 -7.76
N ILE A 63 8.50 35.75 -7.31
CA ILE A 63 7.29 34.92 -7.24
C ILE A 63 6.41 35.32 -6.05
N GLU A 64 6.98 35.75 -4.93
CA GLU A 64 6.22 36.25 -3.77
C GLU A 64 5.41 37.50 -4.10
N ASP A 65 5.98 38.37 -4.93
CA ASP A 65 5.33 39.60 -5.40
C ASP A 65 4.21 39.34 -6.45
N CYS A 66 4.09 38.10 -6.95
CA CYS A 66 3.03 37.70 -7.87
C CYS A 66 1.85 37.03 -7.13
N ASP A 67 0.61 37.47 -7.41
CA ASP A 67 -0.61 36.96 -6.77
C ASP A 67 -1.01 35.51 -7.13
N SER A 68 -0.18 34.80 -7.90
CA SER A 68 -0.39 33.43 -8.41
C SER A 68 -0.02 32.29 -7.43
N CYS A 69 0.12 32.58 -6.14
CA CYS A 69 0.60 31.67 -5.08
C CYS A 69 -0.31 30.45 -4.75
N GLN A 70 -1.34 30.15 -5.56
CA GLN A 70 -2.24 29.02 -5.34
C GLN A 70 -1.95 27.82 -6.25
N ASN A 71 -0.88 27.87 -7.07
CA ASN A 71 -0.55 26.79 -7.97
C ASN A 71 0.09 25.58 -7.23
N PRO A 72 -0.42 24.35 -7.39
CA PRO A 72 0.14 23.13 -6.79
C PRO A 72 1.61 22.88 -7.16
N ILE A 73 2.02 23.34 -8.35
CA ILE A 73 3.40 23.27 -8.87
C ILE A 73 4.38 24.02 -7.94
N VAL A 74 3.96 25.16 -7.39
CA VAL A 74 4.80 25.98 -6.51
C VAL A 74 5.11 25.25 -5.20
N SER A 75 4.15 24.48 -4.66
CA SER A 75 4.35 23.73 -3.42
C SER A 75 5.37 22.60 -3.56
N GLY A 76 5.33 21.86 -4.67
CA GLY A 76 6.33 20.82 -4.97
C GLY A 76 7.73 21.41 -5.17
N MET A 77 7.84 22.53 -5.89
CA MET A 77 9.10 23.26 -6.07
C MET A 77 9.66 23.77 -4.74
N MET A 78 8.82 24.27 -3.81
CA MET A 78 9.27 24.76 -2.51
C MET A 78 9.87 23.65 -1.64
N SER A 79 9.30 22.44 -1.68
CA SER A 79 9.87 21.30 -0.94
C SER A 79 11.26 20.93 -1.44
N ALA A 80 11.47 20.90 -2.76
CA ALA A 80 12.77 20.60 -3.37
C ALA A 80 13.82 21.69 -3.07
N VAL A 81 13.41 22.95 -3.11
CA VAL A 81 14.25 24.10 -2.73
C VAL A 81 14.68 24.02 -1.27
N LEU A 82 13.76 23.72 -0.36
CA LEU A 82 14.05 23.59 1.07
C LEU A 82 14.97 22.41 1.37
N ALA A 83 14.83 21.28 0.67
CA ALA A 83 15.73 20.14 0.79
C ALA A 83 17.15 20.51 0.34
N SER A 84 17.29 21.08 -0.86
CA SER A 84 18.59 21.50 -1.41
C SER A 84 19.28 22.57 -0.56
N ALA A 85 18.51 23.47 0.05
CA ALA A 85 19.04 24.48 0.97
C ALA A 85 19.58 23.86 2.27
N ARG A 86 18.97 22.79 2.79
CA ARG A 86 19.50 22.05 3.95
C ARG A 86 20.80 21.34 3.63
N ASP A 87 20.89 20.67 2.49
CA ASP A 87 22.12 19.99 2.06
C ASP A 87 23.27 20.98 1.90
N CYS A 88 22.98 22.14 1.30
CA CYS A 88 23.94 23.23 1.17
C CYS A 88 24.34 23.82 2.54
N TYR A 89 23.41 23.91 3.49
CA TYR A 89 23.70 24.36 4.85
C TYR A 89 24.61 23.37 5.58
N ASP A 90 24.38 22.07 5.45
CA ASP A 90 25.24 21.05 6.05
C ASP A 90 26.65 21.04 5.45
N LEU A 91 26.78 21.28 4.14
CA LEU A 91 28.09 21.48 3.51
C LEU A 91 28.75 22.78 3.98
N ALA A 92 27.99 23.87 4.14
CA ALA A 92 28.48 25.13 4.66
C ALA A 92 29.03 24.96 6.07
N ARG A 93 28.26 24.32 6.95
CA ARG A 93 28.63 24.03 8.34
C ARG A 93 29.92 23.21 8.41
N ARG A 94 30.01 22.12 7.64
CA ARG A 94 31.23 21.29 7.57
C ARG A 94 32.46 22.09 7.11
N CYS A 95 32.29 23.04 6.20
CA CYS A 95 33.34 23.94 5.73
C CYS A 95 33.76 25.00 6.77
N VAL A 96 32.81 25.53 7.55
CA VAL A 96 33.06 26.48 8.64
C VAL A 96 33.79 25.78 9.79
N ASP A 97 33.32 24.60 10.19
CA ASP A 97 33.84 23.83 11.32
C ASP A 97 35.11 23.03 10.97
N LEU A 98 35.52 23.03 9.70
CA LEU A 98 36.63 22.23 9.16
C LEU A 98 36.49 20.72 9.45
N SER A 99 35.26 20.24 9.59
CA SER A 99 34.91 18.89 10.05
C SER A 99 34.70 17.87 8.92
N TYR A 100 35.17 18.18 7.71
CA TYR A 100 35.02 17.30 6.54
C TYR A 100 36.13 16.23 6.45
N SER A 101 35.77 15.02 6.04
CA SER A 101 36.62 13.80 6.04
C SER A 101 37.78 13.79 5.02
N GLY A 102 38.08 14.92 4.39
CA GLY A 102 39.16 15.07 3.41
C GLY A 102 38.90 16.17 2.39
N LYS A 103 39.95 16.87 1.94
CA LYS A 103 39.80 18.00 1.00
C LYS A 103 39.25 17.57 -0.36
N LEU A 104 39.64 16.41 -0.87
CA LEU A 104 39.16 15.89 -2.16
C LEU A 104 37.68 15.49 -2.11
N LEU A 105 37.25 14.87 -1.00
CA LEU A 105 35.84 14.51 -0.80
C LEU A 105 34.96 15.76 -0.71
N MET A 106 35.33 16.73 0.13
CA MET A 106 34.60 18.00 0.22
C MET A 106 34.61 18.77 -1.10
N GLN A 107 35.71 18.68 -1.86
CA GLN A 107 35.80 19.24 -3.20
C GLN A 107 34.78 18.57 -4.13
N SER A 108 34.67 17.25 -4.10
CA SER A 108 33.69 16.46 -4.85
C SER A 108 32.24 16.78 -4.44
N ASP A 109 31.96 16.94 -3.15
CA ASP A 109 30.62 17.28 -2.66
C ASP A 109 30.18 18.67 -3.12
N LEU A 110 31.10 19.64 -3.07
CA LEU A 110 30.86 20.98 -3.60
C LEU A 110 30.71 20.96 -5.14
N ASP A 111 31.46 20.11 -5.85
CA ASP A 111 31.26 19.93 -7.29
C ASP A 111 29.91 19.29 -7.61
N ALA A 112 29.45 18.30 -6.83
CA ALA A 112 28.13 17.69 -7.03
C ALA A 112 27.01 18.70 -6.83
N MET A 113 27.12 19.57 -5.82
CA MET A 113 26.12 20.61 -5.57
C MET A 113 26.14 21.71 -6.65
N VAL A 114 27.33 22.06 -7.15
CA VAL A 114 27.47 22.98 -8.29
C VAL A 114 26.99 22.31 -9.58
N ALA A 115 27.18 21.01 -9.77
CA ALA A 115 26.86 20.27 -10.97
C ALA A 115 25.42 19.73 -11.01
N LYS A 116 24.71 19.66 -9.87
CA LYS A 116 23.31 19.21 -9.82
C LYS A 116 22.48 20.07 -10.79
N PRO A 117 21.89 19.47 -11.84
CA PRO A 117 21.14 20.22 -12.83
C PRO A 117 19.88 20.82 -12.18
N GLY A 118 19.52 22.05 -12.58
CA GLY A 118 18.27 22.68 -12.15
C GLY A 118 17.02 21.98 -12.67
N VAL A 119 15.84 22.38 -12.19
CA VAL A 119 14.55 21.77 -12.57
C VAL A 119 14.34 21.76 -14.09
N ASN A 120 14.79 22.82 -14.78
CA ASN A 120 14.67 22.99 -16.24
C ASN A 120 15.93 22.59 -17.04
N ALA A 121 16.86 21.86 -16.42
CA ALA A 121 18.08 21.45 -17.12
C ALA A 121 17.80 20.55 -18.32
N CYS A 122 18.64 20.66 -19.36
CA CYS A 122 18.45 19.86 -20.56
C CYS A 122 18.82 18.40 -20.33
N LYS A 123 18.40 17.52 -21.25
CA LYS A 123 18.66 16.07 -21.17
C LYS A 123 20.17 15.77 -21.08
N ASP A 124 21.01 16.55 -21.76
CA ASP A 124 22.45 16.36 -21.80
C ASP A 124 23.14 16.75 -20.49
N ASP A 125 22.68 17.80 -19.82
CA ASP A 125 23.19 18.19 -18.50
C ASP A 125 22.89 17.11 -17.44
N VAL A 126 21.66 16.58 -17.47
CA VAL A 126 21.25 15.46 -16.60
C VAL A 126 22.09 14.21 -16.90
N ARG A 127 22.30 13.90 -18.17
CA ARG A 127 23.15 12.78 -18.60
C ARG A 127 24.61 12.95 -18.17
N PHE A 128 25.15 14.16 -18.26
CA PHE A 128 26.50 14.47 -17.80
C PHE A 128 26.61 14.27 -16.28
N TYR A 129 25.65 14.79 -15.51
CA TYR A 129 25.60 14.62 -14.07
C TYR A 129 25.51 13.14 -13.64
N VAL A 130 24.61 12.35 -14.25
CA VAL A 130 24.49 10.91 -13.97
C VAL A 130 25.79 10.17 -14.32
N ARG A 131 26.49 10.55 -15.40
CA ARG A 131 27.80 9.96 -15.74
C ARG A 131 28.89 10.34 -14.75
N ASP A 132 28.89 11.54 -14.22
CA ASP A 132 29.82 11.95 -13.15
C ASP A 132 29.55 11.17 -11.84
N LEU A 133 28.28 10.98 -11.47
CA LEU A 133 27.95 10.10 -10.34
C LEU A 133 28.41 8.66 -10.60
N LEU A 134 28.20 8.15 -11.82
CA LEU A 134 28.64 6.80 -12.22
C LEU A 134 30.16 6.63 -12.12
N THR A 135 30.95 7.61 -12.56
CA THR A 135 32.41 7.52 -12.43
C THR A 135 32.82 7.48 -10.97
N ARG A 136 32.23 8.30 -10.10
CA ARG A 136 32.48 8.26 -8.65
C ARG A 136 32.10 6.91 -8.03
N ILE A 137 31.00 6.29 -8.46
CA ILE A 137 30.61 4.94 -8.02
C ILE A 137 31.64 3.88 -8.48
N LYS A 138 32.16 4.00 -9.71
CA LYS A 138 33.13 3.03 -10.27
C LYS A 138 34.51 3.12 -9.61
N ILE A 139 35.07 4.33 -9.47
CA ILE A 139 36.49 4.54 -9.11
C ILE A 139 36.72 5.28 -7.80
N GLY A 140 35.68 5.81 -7.16
CA GLY A 140 35.79 6.52 -5.89
C GLY A 140 36.18 5.63 -4.71
N ASP A 141 36.62 6.24 -3.61
CA ASP A 141 36.72 5.56 -2.31
C ASP A 141 35.33 5.26 -1.73
N LEU A 142 35.28 4.57 -0.58
CA LEU A 142 34.02 4.17 0.05
C LEU A 142 33.05 5.35 0.27
N GLU A 143 33.56 6.48 0.77
CA GLU A 143 32.75 7.67 1.01
C GLU A 143 32.29 8.33 -0.29
N MET A 144 33.16 8.43 -1.30
CA MET A 144 32.79 8.98 -2.61
C MET A 144 31.71 8.13 -3.29
N LYS A 145 31.81 6.80 -3.20
CA LYS A 145 30.77 5.89 -3.70
C LYS A 145 29.45 6.08 -2.98
N ARG A 146 29.49 6.17 -1.64
CA ARG A 146 28.31 6.40 -0.81
C ARG A 146 27.63 7.72 -1.15
N HIS A 147 28.37 8.83 -1.15
CA HIS A 147 27.83 10.14 -1.51
C HIS A 147 27.27 10.15 -2.93
N ALA A 148 27.93 9.49 -3.89
CA ALA A 148 27.40 9.39 -5.25
C ALA A 148 26.10 8.59 -5.33
N LEU A 149 25.95 7.50 -4.57
CA LEU A 149 24.70 6.72 -4.50
C LEU A 149 23.57 7.49 -3.80
N VAL A 150 23.87 8.23 -2.73
CA VAL A 150 22.88 9.10 -2.07
C VAL A 150 22.40 10.18 -3.02
N ASN A 151 23.31 10.89 -3.69
CA ASN A 151 22.95 11.89 -4.69
C ASN A 151 22.15 11.28 -5.84
N LEU A 152 22.50 10.06 -6.27
CA LEU A 152 21.76 9.33 -7.29
C LEU A 152 20.34 9.00 -6.83
N TYR A 153 20.17 8.58 -5.57
CA TYR A 153 18.88 8.32 -4.95
C TYR A 153 18.02 9.58 -4.89
N ASP A 154 18.58 10.69 -4.42
CA ASP A 154 17.84 11.95 -4.27
C ASP A 154 17.29 12.42 -5.62
N VAL A 155 18.11 12.39 -6.68
CA VAL A 155 17.65 12.83 -8.00
C VAL A 155 16.60 11.90 -8.64
N VAL A 156 16.66 10.58 -8.40
CA VAL A 156 15.62 9.67 -8.93
C VAL A 156 14.30 9.76 -8.20
N VAL A 157 14.32 10.14 -6.92
CA VAL A 157 13.09 10.39 -6.15
C VAL A 157 12.47 11.72 -6.54
N GLU A 158 13.29 12.74 -6.81
CA GLU A 158 12.82 14.07 -7.20
C GLU A 158 12.16 14.10 -8.59
N ASP A 159 12.74 13.43 -9.59
CA ASP A 159 12.29 13.55 -10.99
C ASP A 159 12.53 12.26 -11.79
N GLU A 160 11.46 11.70 -12.36
CA GLU A 160 11.49 10.48 -13.20
C GLU A 160 12.45 10.62 -14.40
N LYS A 161 12.74 11.83 -14.87
CA LYS A 161 13.71 12.05 -15.96
C LYS A 161 15.07 11.43 -15.62
N TYR A 162 15.50 11.45 -14.36
CA TYR A 162 16.76 10.84 -13.94
C TYR A 162 16.69 9.32 -14.06
N VAL A 163 15.56 8.70 -13.71
CA VAL A 163 15.36 7.24 -13.86
C VAL A 163 15.52 6.84 -15.32
N LYS A 164 14.89 7.57 -16.24
CA LYS A 164 15.02 7.33 -17.68
C LYS A 164 16.48 7.42 -18.13
N ILE A 165 17.19 8.45 -17.69
CA ILE A 165 18.59 8.67 -18.07
C ILE A 165 19.51 7.60 -17.49
N ILE A 166 19.32 7.21 -16.23
CA ILE A 166 20.07 6.12 -15.61
C ILE A 166 19.91 4.86 -16.44
N VAL A 167 18.69 4.52 -16.84
CA VAL A 167 18.43 3.32 -17.64
C VAL A 167 19.03 3.42 -19.06
N GLU A 168 19.15 4.63 -19.63
CA GLU A 168 19.82 4.88 -20.92
C GLU A 168 21.36 4.94 -20.83
N VAL A 169 21.92 5.14 -19.64
CA VAL A 169 23.38 5.20 -19.45
C VAL A 169 23.90 3.79 -19.26
N ASP A 170 24.79 3.37 -20.15
CA ASP A 170 25.39 2.03 -20.09
C ASP A 170 26.07 1.77 -18.73
N ASP A 171 26.04 0.51 -18.31
CA ASP A 171 26.61 -0.06 -17.09
C ASP A 171 25.97 0.32 -15.75
N ILE A 172 25.31 1.48 -15.60
CA ILE A 172 24.87 1.91 -14.25
C ILE A 172 23.92 0.90 -13.60
N VAL A 173 23.00 0.31 -14.37
CA VAL A 173 22.11 -0.74 -13.88
C VAL A 173 22.91 -1.96 -13.44
N ASN A 174 23.86 -2.43 -14.25
CA ASN A 174 24.71 -3.58 -13.90
C ASN A 174 25.55 -3.31 -12.64
N ILE A 175 26.02 -2.07 -12.46
CA ILE A 175 26.78 -1.67 -11.28
C ILE A 175 25.89 -1.63 -10.05
N LEU A 176 24.70 -1.04 -10.15
CA LEU A 176 23.72 -1.06 -9.06
C LEU A 176 23.40 -2.50 -8.65
N VAL A 177 23.20 -3.41 -9.61
CA VAL A 177 23.00 -4.84 -9.33
C VAL A 177 24.22 -5.45 -8.64
N SER A 178 25.44 -5.16 -9.10
CA SER A 178 26.66 -5.67 -8.46
C SER A 178 26.87 -5.14 -7.04
N LEU A 179 26.43 -3.92 -6.76
CA LEU A 179 26.53 -3.31 -5.43
C LEU A 179 25.56 -3.92 -4.42
N LEU A 180 24.51 -4.61 -4.87
CA LEU A 180 23.64 -5.40 -4.00
C LEU A 180 24.41 -6.56 -3.34
N ASP A 181 25.46 -7.07 -3.98
CA ASP A 181 26.35 -8.11 -3.47
C ASP A 181 27.57 -7.54 -2.71
N SER A 182 27.61 -6.23 -2.47
CA SER A 182 28.69 -5.58 -1.71
C SER A 182 28.72 -6.07 -0.26
N MET A 183 29.92 -6.31 0.27
CA MET A 183 30.14 -6.60 1.70
C MET A 183 29.99 -5.32 2.56
N GLU A 184 30.08 -4.15 1.93
CA GLU A 184 29.87 -2.86 2.58
C GLU A 184 28.38 -2.56 2.67
N MET A 185 27.83 -2.71 3.88
CA MET A 185 26.39 -2.60 4.15
C MET A 185 25.80 -1.25 3.74
N GLU A 186 26.56 -0.17 3.91
CA GLU A 186 26.11 1.18 3.55
C GLU A 186 25.93 1.33 2.03
N LEU A 187 26.88 0.82 1.24
CA LEU A 187 26.79 0.83 -0.22
C LEU A 187 25.65 -0.05 -0.72
N GLN A 188 25.49 -1.25 -0.14
CA GLN A 188 24.38 -2.14 -0.47
C GLN A 188 23.05 -1.43 -0.19
N GLN A 189 22.91 -0.79 0.97
CA GLN A 189 21.69 -0.10 1.37
C GLN A 189 21.33 1.03 0.40
N ASP A 190 22.28 1.89 0.04
CA ASP A 190 22.00 3.00 -0.87
C ASP A 190 21.74 2.52 -2.31
N ALA A 191 22.42 1.45 -2.76
CA ALA A 191 22.11 0.81 -4.03
C ALA A 191 20.70 0.22 -4.07
N VAL A 192 20.25 -0.46 -3.00
CA VAL A 192 18.89 -0.99 -2.87
C VAL A 192 17.86 0.12 -2.99
N LYS A 193 18.07 1.28 -2.36
CA LYS A 193 17.14 2.41 -2.43
C LYS A 193 16.95 2.90 -3.88
N VAL A 194 18.04 3.07 -4.62
CA VAL A 194 17.99 3.48 -6.04
C VAL A 194 17.25 2.42 -6.87
N VAL A 195 17.59 1.15 -6.70
CA VAL A 195 16.93 0.02 -7.37
C VAL A 195 15.43 -0.03 -7.08
N ALA A 196 15.04 0.21 -5.83
CA ALA A 196 13.64 0.23 -5.42
C ALA A 196 12.83 1.29 -6.17
N VAL A 197 13.40 2.48 -6.36
CA VAL A 197 12.79 3.54 -7.18
C VAL A 197 12.67 3.10 -8.63
N ILE A 198 13.74 2.60 -9.26
CA ILE A 198 13.73 2.15 -10.66
C ILE A 198 12.69 1.04 -10.87
N SER A 199 12.59 0.08 -9.96
CA SER A 199 11.63 -1.04 -10.02
C SER A 199 10.16 -0.60 -9.94
N GLY A 200 9.91 0.60 -9.40
CA GLY A 200 8.59 1.21 -9.33
C GLY A 200 7.98 1.46 -10.70
N PHE A 201 8.81 1.73 -11.71
CA PHE A 201 8.38 2.06 -13.07
C PHE A 201 8.27 0.79 -13.93
N ASP A 202 7.06 0.54 -14.45
CA ASP A 202 6.78 -0.66 -15.27
C ASP A 202 7.73 -0.79 -16.47
N SER A 203 8.05 0.33 -17.13
CA SER A 203 8.90 0.41 -18.33
C SER A 203 10.34 -0.09 -18.12
N TYR A 204 10.84 -0.08 -16.88
CA TYR A 204 12.25 -0.37 -16.59
C TYR A 204 12.46 -1.73 -15.89
N ARG A 205 11.38 -2.45 -15.57
CA ARG A 205 11.47 -3.75 -14.90
C ARG A 205 12.20 -4.80 -15.73
N SER A 206 11.91 -4.88 -17.03
CA SER A 206 12.55 -5.84 -17.94
C SER A 206 14.07 -5.63 -18.02
N ILE A 207 14.54 -4.39 -17.90
CA ILE A 207 15.96 -4.05 -17.92
C ILE A 207 16.64 -4.51 -16.63
N LEU A 208 16.01 -4.29 -15.47
CA LEU A 208 16.50 -4.81 -14.19
C LEU A 208 16.54 -6.35 -14.20
N ILE A 209 15.51 -7.01 -14.74
CA ILE A 209 15.46 -8.47 -14.86
C ILE A 209 16.56 -8.97 -15.81
N GLY A 210 16.75 -8.31 -16.95
CA GLY A 210 17.82 -8.60 -17.92
C GLY A 210 19.23 -8.45 -17.33
N ALA A 211 19.39 -7.55 -16.35
CA ALA A 211 20.63 -7.39 -15.58
C ALA A 211 20.82 -8.44 -14.47
N GLY A 212 19.89 -9.40 -14.30
CA GLY A 212 20.03 -10.50 -13.34
C GLY A 212 19.74 -10.13 -11.88
N ILE A 213 18.93 -9.10 -11.63
CA ILE A 213 18.74 -8.51 -10.29
C ILE A 213 18.08 -9.42 -9.24
N ILE A 214 17.36 -10.47 -9.66
CA ILE A 214 16.53 -11.29 -8.76
C ILE A 214 17.39 -12.00 -7.70
N GLY A 215 18.49 -12.64 -8.11
CA GLY A 215 19.39 -13.35 -7.20
C GLY A 215 20.02 -12.45 -6.13
N PRO A 216 20.65 -11.32 -6.52
CA PRO A 216 21.16 -10.34 -5.57
C PRO A 216 20.11 -9.81 -4.59
N LEU A 217 18.88 -9.50 -5.04
CA LEU A 217 17.82 -9.05 -4.14
C LEU A 217 17.42 -10.12 -3.11
N ILE A 218 17.43 -11.40 -3.48
CA ILE A 218 17.16 -12.50 -2.54
C ILE A 218 18.28 -12.62 -1.51
N ARG A 219 19.55 -12.48 -1.91
CA ARG A 219 20.66 -12.44 -0.94
C ARG A 219 20.54 -11.26 0.03
N VAL A 220 20.15 -10.09 -0.47
CA VAL A 220 19.85 -8.92 0.39
C VAL A 220 18.72 -9.22 1.38
N LEU A 221 17.67 -9.94 0.96
CA LEU A 221 16.59 -10.37 1.87
C LEU A 221 17.10 -11.28 3.01
N GLU A 222 18.08 -12.13 2.73
CA GLU A 222 18.60 -13.10 3.69
C GLU A 222 19.59 -12.48 4.68
N SER A 223 20.49 -11.61 4.21
CA SER A 223 21.63 -11.12 5.01
C SER A 223 21.75 -9.60 5.14
N GLY A 224 20.87 -8.83 4.50
CA GLY A 224 20.91 -7.37 4.51
C GLY A 224 20.49 -6.75 5.86
N SER A 225 20.68 -5.44 5.99
CA SER A 225 20.08 -4.66 7.09
C SER A 225 18.57 -4.63 6.94
N GLU A 226 17.81 -4.30 7.99
CA GLU A 226 16.35 -4.23 7.90
C GLU A 226 15.87 -3.27 6.80
N ILE A 227 16.54 -2.12 6.65
CA ILE A 227 16.27 -1.16 5.56
C ILE A 227 16.53 -1.79 4.19
N SER A 228 17.64 -2.51 4.03
CA SER A 228 17.98 -3.20 2.78
C SER A 228 16.99 -4.33 2.47
N LYS A 229 16.58 -5.10 3.47
CA LYS A 229 15.56 -6.15 3.31
C LYS A 229 14.22 -5.55 2.87
N GLU A 230 13.78 -4.47 3.50
CA GLU A 230 12.54 -3.78 3.12
C GLU A 230 12.60 -3.26 1.68
N GLY A 231 13.69 -2.60 1.30
CA GLY A 231 13.88 -2.11 -0.06
C GLY A 231 13.96 -3.24 -1.09
N ALA A 232 14.63 -4.35 -0.74
CA ALA A 232 14.71 -5.53 -1.59
C ALA A 232 13.35 -6.21 -1.75
N ALA A 233 12.57 -6.34 -0.67
CA ALA A 233 11.23 -6.91 -0.69
C ALA A 233 10.28 -6.05 -1.53
N ARG A 234 10.33 -4.72 -1.39
CA ARG A 234 9.54 -3.81 -2.24
C ARG A 234 9.91 -3.95 -3.71
N SER A 235 11.20 -4.02 -4.02
CA SER A 235 11.68 -4.22 -5.39
C SER A 235 11.20 -5.55 -5.99
N LEU A 236 11.43 -6.65 -5.27
CA LEU A 236 10.98 -7.98 -5.68
C LEU A 236 9.47 -8.07 -5.82
N GLN A 237 8.69 -7.40 -4.98
CA GLN A 237 7.23 -7.38 -5.10
C GLN A 237 6.79 -6.73 -6.43
N LYS A 238 7.48 -5.67 -6.89
CA LYS A 238 7.19 -5.05 -8.19
C LYS A 238 7.61 -5.94 -9.35
N LEU A 239 8.77 -6.58 -9.25
CA LEU A 239 9.31 -7.44 -10.30
C LEU A 239 8.52 -8.75 -10.45
N THR A 240 7.97 -9.29 -9.36
CA THR A 240 7.20 -10.56 -9.37
C THR A 240 5.74 -10.41 -9.78
N LYS A 241 5.26 -9.20 -10.12
CA LYS A 241 3.90 -9.04 -10.65
C LYS A 241 3.64 -9.87 -11.91
N ASN A 242 4.69 -10.17 -12.68
CA ASN A 242 4.62 -11.09 -13.81
C ASN A 242 5.12 -12.47 -13.37
N SER A 243 4.37 -13.52 -13.72
CA SER A 243 4.65 -14.91 -13.34
C SER A 243 5.99 -15.45 -13.83
N ASP A 244 6.56 -14.86 -14.89
CA ASP A 244 7.82 -15.32 -15.51
C ASP A 244 9.00 -15.25 -14.52
N ASN A 245 8.96 -14.31 -13.58
CA ASN A 245 10.00 -14.15 -12.57
C ASN A 245 9.85 -15.10 -11.38
N ALA A 246 8.71 -15.80 -11.26
CA ALA A 246 8.41 -16.64 -10.12
C ALA A 246 9.39 -17.82 -10.01
N TRP A 247 9.71 -18.44 -11.15
CA TRP A 247 10.70 -19.51 -11.22
C TRP A 247 12.09 -19.06 -10.77
N SER A 248 12.53 -17.88 -11.23
CA SER A 248 13.81 -17.31 -10.80
C SER A 248 13.84 -17.08 -9.30
N VAL A 249 12.77 -16.52 -8.71
CA VAL A 249 12.69 -16.32 -7.27
C VAL A 249 12.75 -17.63 -6.51
N SER A 250 12.03 -18.66 -6.94
CA SER A 250 12.06 -19.99 -6.33
C SER A 250 13.43 -20.66 -6.46
N ALA A 251 14.08 -20.57 -7.63
CA ALA A 251 15.37 -21.20 -7.91
C ALA A 251 16.50 -20.63 -7.03
N TYR A 252 16.43 -19.35 -6.68
CA TYR A 252 17.35 -18.71 -5.73
C TYR A 252 16.97 -18.93 -4.26
N GLY A 253 15.99 -19.80 -3.93
CA GLY A 253 15.57 -20.07 -2.55
C GLY A 253 14.68 -18.99 -1.93
N GLY A 254 14.19 -18.04 -2.74
CA GLY A 254 13.43 -16.88 -2.27
C GLY A 254 12.13 -17.24 -1.56
N VAL A 255 11.45 -18.33 -1.94
CA VAL A 255 10.20 -18.76 -1.29
C VAL A 255 10.44 -19.09 0.19
N THR A 256 11.47 -19.89 0.49
CA THR A 256 11.83 -20.25 1.87
C THR A 256 12.29 -19.03 2.66
N ALA A 257 13.09 -18.14 2.08
CA ALA A 257 13.52 -16.90 2.73
C ALA A 257 12.31 -16.01 3.10
N LEU A 258 11.37 -15.83 2.18
CA LEU A 258 10.15 -15.03 2.39
C LEU A 258 9.23 -15.65 3.44
N LEU A 259 9.04 -16.98 3.45
CA LEU A 259 8.26 -17.66 4.47
C LEU A 259 8.88 -17.52 5.86
N LYS A 260 10.21 -17.57 5.98
CA LYS A 260 10.92 -17.30 7.23
C LYS A 260 10.69 -15.88 7.72
N ILE A 261 10.74 -14.87 6.83
CA ILE A 261 10.40 -13.48 7.16
C ILE A 261 8.97 -13.39 7.69
N CYS A 262 8.00 -13.99 7.01
CA CYS A 262 6.59 -14.00 7.44
C CYS A 262 6.35 -14.72 8.77
N ALA A 263 7.18 -15.72 9.11
CA ALA A 263 7.06 -16.49 10.35
C ALA A 263 7.85 -15.87 11.52
N SER A 264 8.78 -14.97 11.24
CA SER A 264 9.65 -14.33 12.25
C SER A 264 8.87 -13.35 13.12
N VAL A 265 9.13 -13.37 14.42
CA VAL A 265 8.57 -12.40 15.38
C VAL A 265 9.32 -11.08 15.32
N ASP A 266 10.58 -11.10 14.87
CA ASP A 266 11.47 -9.93 14.86
C ASP A 266 11.31 -9.07 13.59
N SER A 267 10.58 -9.56 12.59
CA SER A 267 10.39 -8.84 11.32
C SER A 267 9.35 -7.72 11.43
N THR A 268 9.67 -6.58 10.84
CA THR A 268 8.80 -5.39 10.82
C THR A 268 7.57 -5.60 9.93
N ALA A 269 6.50 -4.84 10.18
CA ALA A 269 5.30 -4.88 9.35
C ALA A 269 5.59 -4.40 7.90
N GLU A 270 6.52 -3.46 7.78
CA GLU A 270 7.06 -2.88 6.57
C GLU A 270 7.80 -3.89 5.70
N LEU A 271 8.39 -4.94 6.30
CA LEU A 271 9.02 -6.05 5.61
C LEU A 271 8.04 -7.21 5.34
N ILE A 272 7.20 -7.56 6.32
CA ILE A 272 6.24 -8.67 6.20
C ILE A 272 5.21 -8.38 5.10
N SER A 273 4.69 -7.15 4.99
CA SER A 273 3.63 -6.84 4.02
C SER A 273 4.10 -7.03 2.56
N PRO A 274 5.27 -6.51 2.13
CA PRO A 274 5.84 -6.84 0.84
C PRO A 274 6.11 -8.34 0.66
N ALA A 275 6.63 -9.03 1.67
CA ALA A 275 6.91 -10.47 1.60
C ALA A 275 5.64 -11.30 1.34
N CYS A 276 4.54 -11.01 2.03
CA CYS A 276 3.22 -11.59 1.77
C CYS A 276 2.78 -11.36 0.32
N GLY A 277 2.97 -10.15 -0.20
CA GLY A 277 2.60 -9.82 -1.58
C GLY A 277 3.47 -10.52 -2.63
N ILE A 278 4.77 -10.73 -2.36
CA ILE A 278 5.64 -11.55 -3.23
C ILE A 278 5.11 -12.98 -3.27
N LEU A 279 4.96 -13.62 -2.11
CA LEU A 279 4.47 -15.00 -2.02
C LEU A 279 3.11 -15.18 -2.71
N ARG A 280 2.22 -14.20 -2.59
CA ARG A 280 0.94 -14.17 -3.32
C ARG A 280 1.14 -14.14 -4.83
N ASN A 281 2.07 -13.34 -5.34
CA ASN A 281 2.35 -13.29 -6.77
C ASN A 281 2.95 -14.64 -7.27
N LEU A 282 3.79 -15.28 -6.46
CA LEU A 282 4.38 -16.58 -6.78
C LEU A 282 3.36 -17.73 -6.79
N ALA A 283 2.27 -17.61 -6.02
CA ALA A 283 1.23 -18.63 -5.91
C ALA A 283 0.45 -18.89 -7.20
N GLY A 284 0.64 -18.07 -8.24
CA GLY A 284 0.11 -18.32 -9.59
C GLY A 284 0.79 -19.46 -10.34
N VAL A 285 1.96 -19.94 -9.87
CA VAL A 285 2.65 -21.11 -10.42
C VAL A 285 2.37 -22.32 -9.52
N ASP A 286 1.75 -23.36 -10.08
CA ASP A 286 1.23 -24.50 -9.31
C ASP A 286 2.33 -25.27 -8.54
N GLU A 287 3.53 -25.43 -9.11
CA GLU A 287 4.65 -26.09 -8.44
C GLU A 287 5.11 -25.29 -7.22
N ILE A 288 5.25 -23.97 -7.38
CA ILE A 288 5.65 -23.07 -6.29
C ILE A 288 4.55 -23.00 -5.23
N LYS A 289 3.29 -22.99 -5.67
CA LYS A 289 2.11 -23.06 -4.78
C LYS A 289 2.15 -24.31 -3.90
N ARG A 290 2.38 -25.49 -4.49
CA ARG A 290 2.50 -26.76 -3.74
C ARG A 290 3.65 -26.71 -2.74
N PHE A 291 4.81 -26.23 -3.17
CA PHE A 291 5.98 -26.07 -2.31
C PHE A 291 5.70 -25.15 -1.12
N MET A 292 5.02 -24.02 -1.33
CA MET A 292 4.62 -23.12 -0.22
C MET A 292 3.68 -23.81 0.79
N ILE A 293 2.76 -24.64 0.31
CA ILE A 293 1.83 -25.38 1.19
C ILE A 293 2.61 -26.40 2.04
N GLU A 294 3.54 -27.14 1.43
CA GLU A 294 4.40 -28.11 2.12
C GLU A 294 5.29 -27.44 3.17
N GLU A 295 5.79 -26.24 2.90
CA GLU A 295 6.57 -25.41 3.84
C GLU A 295 5.69 -24.74 4.93
N GLY A 296 4.39 -25.06 5.00
CA GLY A 296 3.51 -24.61 6.07
C GLY A 296 3.01 -23.16 5.91
N ALA A 297 2.96 -22.63 4.69
CA ALA A 297 2.49 -21.26 4.45
C ALA A 297 1.08 -21.01 5.00
N VAL A 298 0.15 -21.96 4.86
CA VAL A 298 -1.25 -21.79 5.33
C VAL A 298 -1.29 -21.44 6.82
N SER A 299 -0.56 -22.19 7.65
CA SER A 299 -0.51 -21.99 9.10
C SER A 299 0.08 -20.63 9.48
N THR A 300 1.18 -20.26 8.81
CA THR A 300 1.86 -18.96 9.01
C THR A 300 0.92 -17.81 8.69
N PHE A 301 0.22 -17.87 7.57
CA PHE A 301 -0.67 -16.79 7.14
C PHE A 301 -1.96 -16.73 7.97
N ILE A 302 -2.49 -17.86 8.46
CA ILE A 302 -3.59 -17.87 9.44
C ILE A 302 -3.17 -17.17 10.74
N LYS A 303 -1.90 -17.28 11.17
CA LYS A 303 -1.38 -16.52 12.31
C LYS A 303 -1.28 -15.02 11.98
N LEU A 304 -0.72 -14.64 10.84
CA LEU A 304 -0.58 -13.24 10.41
C LEU A 304 -1.93 -12.55 10.18
N ALA A 305 -2.98 -13.28 9.78
CA ALA A 305 -4.33 -12.73 9.65
C ALA A 305 -4.87 -12.21 10.99
N ARG A 306 -4.30 -12.64 12.13
CA ARG A 306 -4.63 -12.15 13.47
C ARG A 306 -3.74 -10.99 13.94
N SER A 307 -2.84 -10.50 13.08
CA SER A 307 -1.97 -9.36 13.40
C SER A 307 -2.79 -8.13 13.81
N LYS A 308 -2.17 -7.32 14.68
CA LYS A 308 -2.66 -5.99 15.05
C LYS A 308 -2.33 -4.96 13.97
N ASP A 309 -1.27 -5.18 13.22
CA ASP A 309 -0.93 -4.34 12.07
C ASP A 309 -1.92 -4.63 10.92
N GLU A 310 -2.55 -3.55 10.44
CA GLU A 310 -3.59 -3.64 9.41
C GLU A 310 -3.02 -4.10 8.06
N GLY A 311 -1.83 -3.60 7.68
CA GLY A 311 -1.18 -3.93 6.42
C GLY A 311 -0.81 -5.40 6.32
N VAL A 312 -0.20 -5.95 7.37
CA VAL A 312 0.15 -7.37 7.48
C VAL A 312 -1.10 -8.23 7.49
N GLN A 313 -2.13 -7.84 8.24
CA GLN A 313 -3.38 -8.57 8.30
C GLN A 313 -4.06 -8.66 6.93
N ILE A 314 -4.22 -7.53 6.24
CA ILE A 314 -4.84 -7.48 4.91
C ILE A 314 -4.01 -8.31 3.93
N SER A 315 -2.70 -8.10 3.88
CA SER A 315 -1.81 -8.83 2.97
C SER A 315 -1.87 -10.34 3.21
N SER A 316 -2.03 -10.75 4.47
CA SER A 316 -2.19 -12.16 4.83
C SER A 316 -3.53 -12.74 4.35
N ILE A 317 -4.62 -12.02 4.55
CA ILE A 317 -5.96 -12.43 4.10
C ILE A 317 -6.00 -12.55 2.57
N GLU A 318 -5.38 -11.60 1.86
CA GLU A 318 -5.26 -11.64 0.40
C GLU A 318 -4.45 -12.86 -0.08
N PHE A 319 -3.38 -13.23 0.62
CA PHE A 319 -2.64 -14.46 0.32
C PHE A 319 -3.48 -15.71 0.54
N LEU A 320 -4.19 -15.83 1.67
CA LEU A 320 -5.05 -16.98 1.97
C LEU A 320 -6.15 -17.14 0.92
N GLN A 321 -6.75 -16.04 0.46
CA GLN A 321 -7.72 -16.06 -0.62
C GLN A 321 -7.10 -16.56 -1.94
N ASN A 322 -5.90 -16.06 -2.28
CA ASN A 322 -5.24 -16.44 -3.52
C ASN A 322 -4.84 -17.92 -3.53
N ILE A 323 -4.19 -18.40 -2.47
CA ILE A 323 -3.69 -19.78 -2.41
C ILE A 323 -4.83 -20.81 -2.39
N ALA A 324 -5.98 -20.46 -1.82
CA ALA A 324 -7.16 -21.31 -1.80
C ALA A 324 -8.04 -21.20 -3.06
N SER A 325 -7.75 -20.22 -3.93
CA SER A 325 -8.51 -20.01 -5.16
C SER A 325 -8.40 -21.22 -6.08
N GLY A 326 -9.55 -21.71 -6.56
CA GLY A 326 -9.61 -22.84 -7.49
C GLY A 326 -9.26 -24.21 -6.90
N ASP A 327 -8.84 -24.30 -5.63
CA ASP A 327 -8.31 -25.53 -5.02
C ASP A 327 -9.07 -25.93 -3.76
N GLU A 328 -9.88 -26.99 -3.86
CA GLU A 328 -10.69 -27.49 -2.74
C GLU A 328 -9.83 -28.10 -1.62
N SER A 329 -8.72 -28.74 -1.98
CA SER A 329 -7.82 -29.36 -0.99
C SER A 329 -7.20 -28.30 -0.08
N VAL A 330 -6.78 -27.17 -0.67
CA VAL A 330 -6.24 -26.03 0.07
C VAL A 330 -7.32 -25.33 0.87
N ARG A 331 -8.55 -25.17 0.33
CA ARG A 331 -9.68 -24.65 1.12
C ARG A 331 -9.92 -25.47 2.37
N GLN A 332 -9.99 -26.81 2.24
CA GLN A 332 -10.17 -27.69 3.39
C GLN A 332 -8.99 -27.63 4.38
N LEU A 333 -7.76 -27.46 3.90
CA LEU A 333 -6.60 -27.24 4.77
C LEU A 333 -6.74 -25.94 5.58
N VAL A 334 -7.11 -24.83 4.93
CA VAL A 334 -7.36 -23.54 5.61
C VAL A 334 -8.46 -23.68 6.67
N VAL A 335 -9.53 -24.42 6.38
CA VAL A 335 -10.61 -24.71 7.33
C VAL A 335 -10.09 -25.51 8.52
N LYS A 336 -9.37 -26.61 8.26
CA LYS A 336 -8.81 -27.51 9.29
C LYS A 336 -7.85 -26.79 10.23
N GLU A 337 -7.06 -25.85 9.72
CA GLU A 337 -6.12 -25.05 10.51
C GLU A 337 -6.77 -23.85 11.24
N GLY A 338 -8.09 -23.72 11.17
CA GLY A 338 -8.83 -22.69 11.89
C GLY A 338 -8.84 -21.33 11.21
N GLY A 339 -8.62 -21.28 9.89
CA GLY A 339 -8.65 -20.07 9.09
C GLY A 339 -10.00 -19.34 9.16
N ILE A 340 -11.12 -20.08 9.12
CA ILE A 340 -12.47 -19.49 9.26
C ILE A 340 -12.57 -18.71 10.57
N ARG A 341 -12.14 -19.29 11.69
CA ARG A 341 -12.18 -18.62 13.00
C ARG A 341 -11.36 -17.34 13.01
N ALA A 342 -10.18 -17.37 12.37
CA ALA A 342 -9.33 -16.19 12.27
C ALA A 342 -10.00 -15.07 11.48
N LEU A 343 -10.67 -15.39 10.36
CA LEU A 343 -11.37 -14.43 9.52
C LEU A 343 -12.63 -13.86 10.18
N VAL A 344 -13.46 -14.71 10.81
CA VAL A 344 -14.65 -14.28 11.55
C VAL A 344 -14.27 -13.30 12.68
N ARG A 345 -13.12 -13.50 13.32
CA ARG A 345 -12.63 -12.58 14.35
C ARG A 345 -12.30 -11.19 13.79
N VAL A 346 -11.85 -11.06 12.55
CA VAL A 346 -11.61 -9.75 11.91
C VAL A 346 -12.92 -8.97 11.73
N PHE A 347 -14.02 -9.70 11.57
CA PHE A 347 -15.36 -9.15 11.43
C PHE A 347 -16.11 -9.03 12.78
N ASP A 348 -15.48 -9.29 13.92
CA ASP A 348 -16.14 -9.15 15.22
C ASP A 348 -16.47 -7.66 15.50
N PRO A 349 -17.75 -7.29 15.71
CA PRO A 349 -18.15 -5.91 16.02
C PRO A 349 -17.47 -5.33 17.26
N LYS A 350 -17.05 -6.18 18.21
CA LYS A 350 -16.35 -5.77 19.43
C LYS A 350 -14.90 -5.37 19.18
N ILE A 351 -14.35 -5.73 18.03
CA ILE A 351 -12.98 -5.45 17.66
C ILE A 351 -12.97 -4.28 16.67
N ALA A 352 -12.34 -3.19 17.08
CA ALA A 352 -12.14 -2.03 16.22
C ALA A 352 -11.20 -2.43 15.06
N ARG A 353 -11.76 -2.48 13.85
CA ARG A 353 -11.06 -2.74 12.58
C ARG A 353 -11.53 -1.73 11.53
N SER A 354 -10.72 -1.51 10.51
CA SER A 354 -11.10 -0.66 9.38
C SER A 354 -12.20 -1.32 8.53
N SER A 355 -12.91 -0.52 7.73
CA SER A 355 -13.85 -1.05 6.73
C SER A 355 -13.13 -1.97 5.73
N LYS A 356 -11.92 -1.59 5.31
CA LYS A 356 -11.07 -2.36 4.39
C LYS A 356 -10.74 -3.75 4.93
N SER A 357 -10.29 -3.87 6.18
CA SER A 357 -9.99 -5.19 6.77
C SER A 357 -11.23 -6.08 6.87
N ARG A 358 -12.39 -5.50 7.20
CA ARG A 358 -13.66 -6.25 7.23
C ARG A 358 -14.05 -6.73 5.83
N GLU A 359 -13.97 -5.86 4.83
CA GLU A 359 -14.24 -6.21 3.44
C GLU A 359 -13.34 -7.36 2.97
N MET A 360 -12.03 -7.29 3.24
CA MET A 360 -11.10 -8.35 2.84
C MET A 360 -11.41 -9.68 3.56
N ALA A 361 -11.73 -9.63 4.85
CA ALA A 361 -12.14 -10.81 5.61
C ALA A 361 -13.43 -11.44 5.06
N LEU A 362 -14.45 -10.63 4.76
CA LEU A 362 -15.71 -11.11 4.17
C LEU A 362 -15.46 -11.75 2.79
N ARG A 363 -14.69 -11.10 1.91
CA ARG A 363 -14.34 -11.67 0.60
C ARG A 363 -13.57 -12.99 0.73
N ALA A 364 -12.71 -13.13 1.72
CA ALA A 364 -12.01 -14.39 2.00
C ALA A 364 -12.97 -15.46 2.54
N ILE A 365 -13.88 -15.11 3.45
CA ILE A 365 -14.92 -16.01 3.97
C ILE A 365 -15.80 -16.52 2.82
N GLU A 366 -16.25 -15.63 1.95
CA GLU A 366 -17.07 -15.97 0.77
C GLU A 366 -16.34 -16.99 -0.13
N ASN A 367 -15.07 -16.73 -0.45
CA ASN A 367 -14.28 -17.60 -1.31
C ASN A 367 -14.02 -18.98 -0.67
N LEU A 368 -13.69 -19.02 0.62
CA LEU A 368 -13.32 -20.24 1.33
C LEU A 368 -14.52 -21.09 1.74
N CYS A 369 -15.66 -20.45 2.05
CA CYS A 369 -16.77 -21.11 2.71
C CYS A 369 -17.97 -21.37 1.80
N PHE A 370 -18.34 -20.43 0.93
CA PHE A 370 -19.69 -20.46 0.32
C PHE A 370 -19.87 -21.55 -0.74
N SER A 371 -18.79 -22.21 -1.13
CA SER A 371 -18.81 -23.35 -2.06
C SER A 371 -18.98 -24.71 -1.36
N SER A 372 -18.93 -24.77 -0.02
CA SER A 372 -18.97 -26.03 0.73
C SER A 372 -19.88 -25.97 1.96
N ALA A 373 -20.84 -26.89 2.03
CA ALA A 373 -21.79 -26.97 3.14
C ALA A 373 -21.10 -27.22 4.49
N SER A 374 -20.00 -27.97 4.53
CA SER A 374 -19.22 -28.19 5.75
C SER A 374 -18.52 -26.92 6.22
N SER A 375 -17.95 -26.15 5.29
CA SER A 375 -17.31 -24.86 5.62
C SER A 375 -18.34 -23.84 6.11
N ILE A 376 -19.54 -23.81 5.51
CA ILE A 376 -20.66 -22.98 5.96
C ILE A 376 -21.08 -23.37 7.38
N SER A 377 -21.23 -24.65 7.70
CA SER A 377 -21.64 -25.07 9.05
C SER A 377 -20.60 -24.66 10.11
N VAL A 378 -19.31 -24.78 9.80
CA VAL A 378 -18.22 -24.27 10.66
C VAL A 378 -18.30 -22.76 10.81
N LEU A 379 -18.52 -22.02 9.72
CA LEU A 379 -18.70 -20.56 9.74
C LEU A 379 -19.86 -20.14 10.66
N MET A 380 -20.99 -20.85 10.60
CA MET A 380 -22.14 -20.58 11.48
C MET A 380 -21.84 -20.87 12.94
N SER A 381 -21.05 -21.93 13.24
CA SER A 381 -20.65 -22.26 14.61
C SER A 381 -19.82 -21.17 15.30
N TYR A 382 -19.20 -20.27 14.53
CA TYR A 382 -18.45 -19.12 15.06
C TYR A 382 -19.28 -17.84 15.20
N GLY A 383 -20.60 -17.90 15.07
CA GLY A 383 -21.50 -16.76 15.29
C GLY A 383 -21.50 -15.72 14.15
N PHE A 384 -21.10 -16.12 12.94
CA PHE A 384 -21.04 -15.23 11.79
C PHE A 384 -22.40 -14.59 11.43
N MET A 385 -23.51 -15.34 11.58
CA MET A 385 -24.87 -14.81 11.35
C MET A 385 -25.19 -13.63 12.27
N ASP A 386 -24.86 -13.75 13.55
CA ASP A 386 -25.14 -12.70 14.53
C ASP A 386 -24.31 -11.44 14.25
N GLN A 387 -23.06 -11.61 13.81
CA GLN A 387 -22.20 -10.50 13.41
C GLN A 387 -22.73 -9.79 12.16
N LEU A 388 -23.14 -10.53 11.12
CA LEU A 388 -23.77 -9.94 9.94
C LEU A 388 -25.00 -9.14 10.33
N LEU A 389 -25.88 -9.71 11.15
CA LEU A 389 -27.10 -9.07 11.59
C LEU A 389 -26.83 -7.83 12.45
N PHE A 390 -25.78 -7.85 13.27
CA PHE A 390 -25.33 -6.68 14.02
C PHE A 390 -24.96 -5.53 13.08
N PHE A 391 -24.15 -5.79 12.04
CA PHE A 391 -23.75 -4.73 11.10
C PHE A 391 -24.88 -4.24 10.22
N LEU A 392 -25.81 -5.11 9.83
CA LEU A 392 -27.03 -4.69 9.12
C LEU A 392 -27.84 -3.69 9.96
N ARG A 393 -27.95 -3.90 11.27
CA ARG A 393 -28.74 -3.07 12.18
C ARG A 393 -28.04 -1.80 12.65
N ASN A 394 -26.76 -1.92 12.99
CA ASN A 394 -26.02 -0.91 13.74
C ASN A 394 -24.78 -0.37 13.01
N GLY A 395 -24.45 -0.93 11.85
CA GLY A 395 -23.32 -0.49 11.05
C GLY A 395 -23.54 0.90 10.45
N ASP A 396 -22.45 1.58 10.10
CA ASP A 396 -22.51 2.70 9.19
C ASP A 396 -22.87 2.22 7.77
N VAL A 397 -23.12 3.16 6.85
CA VAL A 397 -23.58 2.84 5.49
C VAL A 397 -22.64 1.84 4.79
N SER A 398 -21.32 2.02 4.95
CA SER A 398 -20.32 1.11 4.37
C SER A 398 -20.38 -0.28 4.97
N ALA A 399 -20.45 -0.42 6.31
CA ALA A 399 -20.54 -1.71 6.96
C ALA A 399 -21.87 -2.42 6.71
N GLN A 400 -22.98 -1.67 6.62
CA GLN A 400 -24.29 -2.18 6.22
C GLN A 400 -24.26 -2.76 4.81
N GLU A 401 -23.68 -2.05 3.85
CA GLU A 401 -23.56 -2.52 2.47
C GLU A 401 -22.70 -3.78 2.36
N LEU A 402 -21.56 -3.82 3.06
CA LEU A 402 -20.70 -5.00 3.12
C LEU A 402 -21.42 -6.21 3.74
N ALA A 403 -22.10 -6.01 4.88
CA ALA A 403 -22.85 -7.07 5.53
C ALA A 403 -24.03 -7.55 4.67
N LEU A 404 -24.72 -6.63 3.98
CA LEU A 404 -25.81 -6.96 3.07
C LEU A 404 -25.31 -7.79 1.89
N LYS A 405 -24.19 -7.40 1.29
CA LYS A 405 -23.57 -8.13 0.17
C LYS A 405 -23.23 -9.57 0.57
N SER A 406 -22.60 -9.76 1.73
CA SER A 406 -22.28 -11.10 2.23
C SER A 406 -23.53 -11.90 2.63
N ALA A 407 -24.54 -11.26 3.24
CA ALA A 407 -25.81 -11.91 3.56
C ALA A 407 -26.59 -12.31 2.29
N PHE A 408 -26.61 -11.46 1.27
CA PHE A 408 -27.18 -11.76 -0.05
C PHE A 408 -26.51 -12.99 -0.66
N ARG A 409 -25.18 -13.03 -0.70
CA ARG A 409 -24.43 -14.20 -1.19
C ARG A 409 -24.72 -15.45 -0.37
N LEU A 410 -24.79 -15.32 0.96
CA LEU A 410 -25.10 -16.42 1.86
C LEU A 410 -26.51 -16.99 1.63
N SER A 411 -27.49 -16.14 1.31
CA SER A 411 -28.86 -16.56 0.98
C SER A 411 -28.95 -17.42 -0.28
N GLY A 412 -27.89 -17.43 -1.11
CA GLY A 412 -27.82 -18.20 -2.35
C GLY A 412 -27.17 -19.58 -2.21
N THR A 413 -26.72 -20.00 -1.01
CA THR A 413 -25.89 -21.20 -0.85
C THR A 413 -26.69 -22.51 -0.69
N SER A 414 -27.34 -22.73 0.46
CA SER A 414 -28.09 -23.96 0.77
C SER A 414 -29.44 -23.66 1.41
N GLU A 415 -30.38 -24.61 1.34
CA GLU A 415 -31.70 -24.44 1.96
C GLU A 415 -31.63 -24.38 3.49
N GLU A 416 -30.71 -25.11 4.10
CA GLU A 416 -30.43 -25.07 5.55
C GLU A 416 -29.96 -23.69 5.97
N THR A 417 -29.09 -23.07 5.16
CA THR A 417 -28.61 -21.72 5.38
C THR A 417 -29.76 -20.71 5.28
N LYS A 418 -30.63 -20.85 4.27
CA LYS A 418 -31.84 -20.01 4.16
C LYS A 418 -32.74 -20.17 5.39
N LYS A 419 -32.97 -21.39 5.87
CA LYS A 419 -33.75 -21.67 7.09
C LYS A 419 -33.13 -20.98 8.31
N ALA A 420 -31.81 -21.11 8.48
CA ALA A 420 -31.08 -20.48 9.58
C ALA A 420 -31.15 -18.95 9.52
N MET A 421 -31.01 -18.34 8.34
CA MET A 421 -31.15 -16.90 8.15
C MET A 421 -32.57 -16.41 8.46
N GLY A 422 -33.60 -17.18 8.07
CA GLY A 422 -34.99 -16.89 8.42
C GLY A 422 -35.24 -16.97 9.93
N ASP A 423 -34.66 -17.97 10.59
CA ASP A 423 -34.74 -18.14 12.06
C ASP A 423 -33.98 -17.03 12.81
N ALA A 424 -32.87 -16.53 12.26
CA ALA A 424 -32.06 -15.45 12.85
C ALA A 424 -32.65 -14.04 12.65
N GLY A 425 -33.68 -13.88 11.81
CA GLY A 425 -34.38 -12.61 11.64
C GLY A 425 -33.81 -11.70 10.54
N PHE A 426 -33.09 -12.26 9.54
CA PHE A 426 -32.61 -11.49 8.39
C PHE A 426 -33.73 -10.89 7.54
N MET A 427 -34.88 -11.58 7.46
CA MET A 427 -35.99 -11.16 6.60
C MET A 427 -36.49 -9.76 6.94
N SER A 428 -36.67 -9.45 8.23
CA SER A 428 -37.15 -8.14 8.67
C SER A 428 -36.12 -7.02 8.42
N GLU A 429 -34.81 -7.34 8.45
CA GLU A 429 -33.79 -6.36 8.07
C GLU A 429 -33.76 -6.13 6.56
N PHE A 430 -33.86 -7.18 5.73
CA PHE A 430 -33.92 -7.03 4.28
C PHE A 430 -35.12 -6.18 3.83
N VAL A 431 -36.28 -6.31 4.49
CA VAL A 431 -37.44 -5.45 4.22
C VAL A 431 -37.11 -3.97 4.39
N LYS A 432 -36.37 -3.58 5.44
CA LYS A 432 -35.97 -2.18 5.66
C LYS A 432 -35.06 -1.67 4.54
N PHE A 433 -34.15 -2.52 4.04
CA PHE A 433 -33.24 -2.16 2.94
C PHE A 433 -33.95 -2.00 1.59
N LEU A 434 -35.20 -2.42 1.43
CA LEU A 434 -36.01 -2.13 0.22
C LEU A 434 -36.30 -0.64 0.05
N ASP A 435 -36.22 0.15 1.12
CA ASP A 435 -36.36 1.60 1.05
C ASP A 435 -35.01 2.36 0.97
N ALA A 436 -33.90 1.63 0.78
CA ALA A 436 -32.60 2.27 0.66
C ALA A 436 -32.53 3.21 -0.56
N LYS A 437 -31.69 4.25 -0.47
CA LYS A 437 -31.49 5.22 -1.56
C LYS A 437 -30.80 4.58 -2.77
N SER A 438 -29.79 3.74 -2.54
CA SER A 438 -29.08 3.03 -3.61
C SER A 438 -30.01 2.00 -4.27
N PHE A 439 -29.96 1.93 -5.60
CA PHE A 439 -30.65 0.90 -6.35
C PHE A 439 -30.03 -0.48 -6.10
N GLU A 440 -28.69 -0.59 -6.09
CA GLU A 440 -27.99 -1.85 -5.88
C GLU A 440 -28.32 -2.47 -4.50
N VAL A 441 -28.40 -1.64 -3.46
CA VAL A 441 -28.77 -2.08 -2.10
C VAL A 441 -30.20 -2.63 -2.08
N ARG A 442 -31.15 -1.95 -2.72
CA ARG A 442 -32.54 -2.41 -2.82
C ARG A 442 -32.65 -3.73 -3.57
N GLU A 443 -31.98 -3.83 -4.71
CA GLU A 443 -31.96 -5.03 -5.53
C GLU A 443 -31.37 -6.23 -4.77
N MET A 444 -30.21 -6.06 -4.11
CA MET A 444 -29.62 -7.13 -3.28
C MET A 444 -30.57 -7.59 -2.17
N ALA A 445 -31.21 -6.64 -1.47
CA ALA A 445 -32.16 -6.95 -0.41
C ALA A 445 -33.41 -7.69 -0.94
N ALA A 446 -33.97 -7.25 -2.07
CA ALA A 446 -35.13 -7.87 -2.71
C ALA A 446 -34.84 -9.30 -3.16
N VAL A 447 -33.70 -9.54 -3.81
CA VAL A 447 -33.30 -10.87 -4.27
C VAL A 447 -32.97 -11.78 -3.08
N ALA A 448 -32.28 -11.28 -2.06
CA ALA A 448 -32.01 -12.06 -0.84
C ALA A 448 -33.31 -12.46 -0.13
N LEU A 449 -34.25 -11.52 0.01
CA LEU A 449 -35.54 -11.77 0.63
C LEU A 449 -36.38 -12.78 -0.17
N THR A 450 -36.41 -12.64 -1.49
CA THR A 450 -37.03 -13.62 -2.41
C THR A 450 -36.45 -15.01 -2.20
N SER A 451 -35.12 -15.12 -2.13
CA SER A 451 -34.45 -16.40 -1.87
C SER A 451 -34.86 -16.99 -0.53
N LEU A 452 -34.96 -16.19 0.53
CA LEU A 452 -35.37 -16.69 1.86
C LEU A 452 -36.84 -17.13 1.88
N VAL A 453 -37.75 -16.38 1.26
CA VAL A 453 -39.20 -16.64 1.21
C VAL A 453 -39.54 -17.81 0.26
N SER A 454 -38.61 -18.22 -0.61
CA SER A 454 -38.74 -19.46 -1.37
C SER A 454 -38.88 -20.70 -0.46
N VAL A 455 -38.34 -20.64 0.77
CA VAL A 455 -38.44 -21.72 1.76
C VAL A 455 -39.80 -21.64 2.50
N PRO A 456 -40.62 -22.71 2.52
CA PRO A 456 -41.96 -22.68 3.11
C PRO A 456 -41.99 -22.27 4.59
N LYS A 457 -41.03 -22.74 5.40
CA LYS A 457 -40.92 -22.37 6.83
C LYS A 457 -40.71 -20.87 7.00
N ASN A 458 -39.81 -20.29 6.21
CA ASN A 458 -39.51 -18.86 6.24
C ASN A 458 -40.67 -18.03 5.74
N ARG A 459 -41.34 -18.47 4.67
CA ARG A 459 -42.54 -17.83 4.14
C ARG A 459 -43.62 -17.68 5.20
N LYS A 460 -43.93 -18.76 5.93
CA LYS A 460 -44.90 -18.73 7.03
C LYS A 460 -44.50 -17.70 8.10
N LYS A 461 -43.23 -17.71 8.52
CA LYS A 461 -42.70 -16.72 9.48
C LYS A 461 -42.77 -15.29 8.96
N PHE A 462 -42.51 -15.09 7.68
CA PHE A 462 -42.52 -13.78 7.04
C PHE A 462 -43.91 -13.16 7.06
N VAL A 463 -44.93 -13.95 6.69
CA VAL A 463 -46.35 -13.51 6.66
C VAL A 463 -46.89 -13.27 8.07
N GLN A 464 -46.39 -14.01 9.07
CA GLN A 464 -46.80 -13.83 10.48
C GLN A 464 -46.22 -12.57 11.15
N ASP A 465 -45.21 -11.93 10.57
CA ASP A 465 -44.66 -10.67 11.09
C ASP A 465 -45.37 -9.51 10.39
N ASP A 466 -46.42 -8.98 11.02
CA ASP A 466 -47.26 -7.89 10.50
C ASP A 466 -46.44 -6.66 10.08
N ARG A 467 -45.27 -6.44 10.68
CA ARG A 467 -44.37 -5.33 10.31
C ARG A 467 -43.79 -5.50 8.91
N ASN A 468 -43.49 -6.74 8.51
CA ASN A 468 -42.95 -7.02 7.18
C ASN A 468 -44.01 -6.77 6.10
N VAL A 469 -45.23 -7.26 6.33
CA VAL A 469 -46.36 -7.10 5.40
C VAL A 469 -46.77 -5.62 5.33
N GLY A 470 -46.90 -4.95 6.47
CA GLY A 470 -47.25 -3.53 6.53
C GLY A 470 -46.23 -2.63 5.81
N PHE A 471 -44.93 -2.90 5.95
CA PHE A 471 -43.90 -2.13 5.25
C PHE A 471 -43.92 -2.35 3.74
N LEU A 472 -44.17 -3.59 3.27
CA LEU A 472 -44.34 -3.86 1.84
C LEU A 472 -45.56 -3.14 1.25
N LEU A 473 -46.68 -3.09 1.99
CA LEU A 473 -47.86 -2.33 1.58
C LEU A 473 -47.57 -0.81 1.53
N GLN A 474 -46.87 -0.28 2.53
CA GLN A 474 -46.46 1.13 2.53
C GLN A 474 -45.55 1.48 1.34
N LEU A 475 -44.67 0.57 0.92
CA LEU A 475 -43.84 0.75 -0.27
C LEU A 475 -44.64 0.73 -1.58
N LEU A 476 -45.78 0.04 -1.61
CA LEU A 476 -46.71 0.05 -2.75
C LEU A 476 -47.52 1.35 -2.82
N ASP A 477 -47.96 1.86 -1.67
CA ASP A 477 -48.76 3.10 -1.58
C ASP A 477 -47.96 4.37 -1.90
N GLN A 478 -46.62 4.32 -1.88
CA GLN A 478 -45.75 5.42 -2.33
C GLN A 478 -45.68 5.46 -3.87
N GLU A 479 -46.82 5.68 -4.54
CA GLU A 479 -47.01 5.48 -5.99
C GLU A 479 -46.24 6.43 -6.92
N GLU A 480 -45.62 7.53 -6.47
CA GLU A 480 -45.30 8.61 -7.44
C GLU A 480 -43.84 8.80 -7.91
N THR A 481 -42.83 7.99 -7.53
CA THR A 481 -41.46 8.27 -8.03
C THR A 481 -40.50 7.10 -8.34
N ASN A 482 -40.81 5.83 -8.08
CA ASN A 482 -39.88 4.73 -8.41
C ASN A 482 -40.58 3.40 -8.77
N SER A 483 -40.83 3.16 -10.06
CA SER A 483 -41.45 1.93 -10.59
C SER A 483 -40.77 0.64 -10.12
N ALA A 484 -39.45 0.67 -9.90
CA ALA A 484 -38.69 -0.50 -9.46
C ALA A 484 -39.01 -0.95 -8.01
N LYS A 485 -39.33 -0.04 -7.09
CA LYS A 485 -39.70 -0.41 -5.69
C LYS A 485 -41.01 -1.17 -5.67
N CYS A 486 -41.99 -0.65 -6.41
CA CYS A 486 -43.33 -1.23 -6.50
C CYS A 486 -43.29 -2.63 -7.11
N VAL A 487 -42.58 -2.82 -8.23
CA VAL A 487 -42.44 -4.14 -8.88
C VAL A 487 -41.81 -5.18 -7.96
N GLN A 488 -40.77 -4.82 -7.19
CA GLN A 488 -40.13 -5.73 -6.23
C GLN A 488 -41.08 -6.10 -5.08
N ALA A 489 -41.80 -5.13 -4.53
CA ALA A 489 -42.77 -5.36 -3.46
C ALA A 489 -43.96 -6.21 -3.93
N THR A 490 -44.50 -5.96 -5.13
CA THR A 490 -45.58 -6.77 -5.72
C THR A 490 -45.14 -8.21 -5.98
N SER A 491 -43.94 -8.42 -6.53
CA SER A 491 -43.41 -9.77 -6.77
C SER A 491 -43.25 -10.56 -5.46
N LEU A 492 -42.79 -9.91 -4.40
CA LEU A 492 -42.64 -10.53 -3.07
C LEU A 492 -44.00 -10.92 -2.47
N LEU A 493 -44.99 -10.04 -2.56
CA LEU A 493 -46.36 -10.32 -2.09
C LEU A 493 -47.06 -11.42 -2.91
N GLN A 494 -46.79 -11.50 -4.21
CA GLN A 494 -47.31 -12.59 -5.04
C GLN A 494 -46.71 -13.94 -4.63
N MET A 495 -45.40 -14.02 -4.35
CA MET A 495 -44.77 -15.27 -3.90
C MET A 495 -45.20 -15.73 -2.51
N THR A 496 -45.60 -14.81 -1.64
CA THR A 496 -46.16 -15.17 -0.33
C THR A 496 -47.62 -15.64 -0.43
N THR A 497 -48.40 -15.08 -1.36
CA THR A 497 -49.84 -15.36 -1.53
C THR A 497 -50.16 -16.59 -2.39
N THR A 498 -49.41 -16.86 -3.47
CA THR A 498 -49.70 -17.99 -4.39
C THR A 498 -49.62 -19.37 -3.75
N SER A 499 -48.91 -19.50 -2.63
CA SER A 499 -48.74 -20.79 -1.93
C SER A 499 -49.56 -20.96 -0.64
N LEU A 500 -50.19 -19.89 -0.14
CA LEU A 500 -51.17 -20.00 0.93
C LEU A 500 -52.44 -20.72 0.46
N HIS A 501 -52.65 -20.80 -0.86
CA HIS A 501 -53.72 -21.58 -1.50
C HIS A 501 -53.35 -23.05 -1.77
N GLU A 502 -52.09 -23.46 -1.58
CA GLU A 502 -51.61 -24.84 -1.79
C GLU A 502 -51.35 -25.62 -0.48
N SER A 503 -51.60 -24.98 0.67
CA SER A 503 -51.53 -25.60 2.03
C SER A 503 -52.93 -25.83 2.57
#